data_AF-A0A9Q9DMV9-F1
#
_entry.id   AF-A0A9Q9DMV9-F1
#
_cell.length_a   1.000
_cell.length_b   1.000
_cell.length_c   1.000
_cell.angle_alpha   90.00
_cell.angle_beta   90.00
_cell.angle_gamma   90.00
#
_symmetry.space_group_name_H-M   'P 1'
#
loop_
_entity.id
_entity.type
_entity.pdbx_description
1 polymer ?
#
loop_
_entity_poly.entity_id
_entity_poly.type
_entity_poly.pdbx_seq_one_letter_code
_entity_poly.pdbx_strand_id
1 'polypeptide(L)'
;MTVSPFDDFRALLTNLPIADAFSITLAKKRQEKLTNARGALGKLGDIAVWYAGWRGTEKPLVMRPLVAIFSGNHGITEENVTPLPQSMTQKMVQNFAVGGAAINQICIAYDLGLKIFDLALEYPTMNITKDAAMDERSAAATMAFGMESIAGGTDLLCIGELGIGNTTIASALCLALFGGEVEEWTGSGDMGSEGEFHQRKIAAVKTAISLHKKHFKDPFEIMRRLGGREIAAMVGAILAARMEKVPVILDGFVATAAAAVLYKINPRTLDHALVGHVSSESVHRKLLKKIGKEPLLDLGMRLGEGTGAALAAGIVKAAVLAHTQMAVVEKEGSIA
;
A
#
# COMPACT_ATOMS: atom_id res chain seq x y z
N MET A 1 4.22 -0.12 34.27
CA MET A 1 3.81 0.41 32.95
C MET A 1 2.87 -0.60 32.35
N THR A 2 1.62 -0.22 32.05
CA THR A 2 0.68 -1.09 31.35
C THR A 2 1.19 -1.27 29.92
N VAL A 3 1.42 -2.52 29.51
CA VAL A 3 1.83 -2.86 28.14
C VAL A 3 0.73 -2.42 27.19
N SER A 4 1.07 -1.56 26.22
CA SER A 4 0.16 -1.14 25.14
C SER A 4 0.07 -2.27 24.11
N PRO A 5 -1.13 -2.59 23.60
CA PRO A 5 -1.29 -3.52 22.47
C PRO A 5 -0.43 -3.20 21.24
N PHE A 6 0.06 -1.96 21.11
CA PHE A 6 0.96 -1.59 20.01
C PHE A 6 2.44 -1.86 20.28
N ASP A 7 2.84 -2.20 21.51
CA ASP A 7 4.25 -2.34 21.89
C ASP A 7 4.96 -3.45 21.10
N ASP A 8 4.28 -4.55 20.81
CA ASP A 8 4.84 -5.64 19.99
C ASP A 8 5.16 -5.17 18.57
N PHE A 9 4.29 -4.38 17.94
CA PHE A 9 4.55 -3.81 16.62
C PHE A 9 5.67 -2.77 16.66
N ARG A 10 5.75 -1.96 17.72
CA ARG A 10 6.86 -1.01 17.91
C ARG A 10 8.19 -1.76 18.06
N ALA A 11 8.20 -2.90 18.75
CA ALA A 11 9.39 -3.73 18.88
C ALA A 11 9.90 -4.22 17.51
N LEU A 12 9.00 -4.70 16.63
CA LEU A 12 9.36 -5.08 15.25
C LEU A 12 9.99 -3.93 14.45
N LEU A 13 9.52 -2.70 14.66
CA LEU A 13 10.01 -1.50 13.96
C LEU A 13 11.42 -1.05 14.40
N THR A 14 11.95 -1.57 15.51
CA THR A 14 13.32 -1.27 15.97
C THR A 14 14.37 -2.09 15.20
N ASN A 15 14.04 -3.33 14.83
CA ASN A 15 14.96 -4.29 14.20
C ASN A 15 14.49 -4.68 12.81
N LEU A 16 14.31 -3.69 11.94
CA LEU A 16 13.90 -3.92 10.56
C LEU A 16 14.97 -4.70 9.79
N PRO A 17 14.61 -5.82 9.12
CA PRO A 17 15.49 -6.48 8.17
C PRO A 17 15.92 -5.50 7.08
N ILE A 18 17.11 -5.71 6.53
CA ILE A 18 17.61 -4.97 5.38
C ILE A 18 17.72 -5.89 4.16
N ALA A 19 17.71 -5.30 2.97
CA ALA A 19 18.01 -6.01 1.74
C ALA A 19 19.44 -6.60 1.80
N ASP A 20 19.62 -7.77 1.22
CA ASP A 20 20.91 -8.43 1.16
C ASP A 20 21.85 -7.71 0.19
N ALA A 21 22.86 -7.05 0.75
CA ALA A 21 23.87 -6.31 0.01
C ALA A 21 24.66 -7.22 -0.96
N PHE A 22 24.90 -8.49 -0.58
CA PHE A 22 25.63 -9.43 -1.44
C PHE A 22 24.83 -9.76 -2.69
N SER A 23 23.54 -10.11 -2.53
CA SER A 23 22.63 -10.35 -3.66
C SER A 23 22.44 -9.11 -4.54
N ILE A 24 22.40 -7.91 -3.97
CA ILE A 24 22.39 -6.65 -4.75
C ILE A 24 23.65 -6.54 -5.60
N THR A 25 24.84 -6.78 -5.03
CA THR A 25 26.10 -6.73 -5.78
C THR A 25 26.13 -7.76 -6.90
N LEU A 26 25.70 -8.99 -6.64
CA LEU A 26 25.64 -10.03 -7.67
C LEU A 26 24.64 -9.66 -8.79
N ALA A 27 23.44 -9.21 -8.43
CA ALA A 27 22.44 -8.80 -9.40
C ALA A 27 22.90 -7.62 -10.26
N LYS A 28 23.58 -6.61 -9.69
CA LYS A 28 24.18 -5.51 -10.47
C LYS A 28 25.26 -6.00 -11.45
N LYS A 29 26.17 -6.87 -10.99
CA LYS A 29 27.20 -7.47 -11.86
C LYS A 29 26.58 -8.29 -12.99
N ARG A 30 25.46 -8.98 -12.73
CA ARG A 30 24.72 -9.70 -13.76
C ARG A 30 24.08 -8.74 -14.76
N GLN A 31 23.42 -7.67 -14.31
CA GLN A 31 22.83 -6.64 -15.18
C GLN A 31 23.85 -6.07 -16.17
N GLU A 32 25.09 -5.84 -15.74
CA GLU A 32 26.18 -5.36 -16.60
C GLU A 32 26.64 -6.35 -17.66
N LYS A 33 26.33 -7.64 -17.50
CA LYS A 33 26.72 -8.71 -18.42
C LYS A 33 25.59 -9.13 -19.35
N LEU A 34 24.35 -8.66 -19.16
CA LEU A 34 23.24 -9.05 -20.04
C LEU A 34 23.54 -8.66 -21.48
N THR A 35 23.01 -9.40 -22.46
CA THR A 35 23.15 -9.13 -23.90
C THR A 35 22.37 -7.88 -24.32
N ASN A 36 22.77 -6.72 -23.82
CA ASN A 36 22.28 -5.39 -24.14
C ASN A 36 23.37 -4.33 -23.86
N ALA A 37 23.14 -3.09 -24.28
CA ALA A 37 24.02 -1.99 -23.89
C ALA A 37 23.89 -1.74 -22.38
N ARG A 38 25.01 -1.45 -21.70
CA ARG A 38 25.01 -1.21 -20.25
C ARG A 38 23.98 -0.15 -19.87
N GLY A 39 23.05 -0.51 -18.98
CA GLY A 39 21.99 0.39 -18.51
C GLY A 39 20.78 0.52 -19.45
N ALA A 40 20.72 -0.20 -20.58
CA ALA A 40 19.63 -0.09 -21.54
C ALA A 40 18.25 -0.48 -20.98
N LEU A 41 18.20 -1.30 -19.93
CA LEU A 41 16.94 -1.66 -19.26
C LEU A 41 16.43 -0.59 -18.28
N GLY A 42 17.24 0.43 -17.97
CA GLY A 42 16.87 1.52 -17.06
C GLY A 42 16.21 1.01 -15.77
N LYS A 43 15.02 1.55 -15.47
CA LYS A 43 14.24 1.23 -14.26
C LYS A 43 13.87 -0.25 -14.13
N LEU A 44 13.73 -1.01 -15.23
CA LEU A 44 13.51 -2.47 -15.14
C LEU A 44 14.71 -3.17 -14.51
N GLY A 45 15.93 -2.74 -14.85
CA GLY A 45 17.15 -3.26 -14.24
C GLY A 45 17.22 -2.96 -12.75
N ASP A 46 16.87 -1.74 -12.37
CA ASP A 46 16.84 -1.31 -10.96
C ASP A 46 15.81 -2.11 -10.14
N ILE A 47 14.61 -2.35 -10.69
CA ILE A 47 13.57 -3.18 -10.06
C ILE A 47 14.08 -4.60 -9.84
N ALA A 48 14.73 -5.20 -10.83
CA ALA A 48 15.24 -6.56 -10.70
C ALA A 48 16.33 -6.67 -9.62
N VAL A 49 17.25 -5.71 -9.56
CA VAL A 49 18.30 -5.64 -8.51
C VAL A 49 17.68 -5.43 -7.13
N TRP A 50 16.69 -4.54 -7.02
CA TRP A 50 15.96 -4.31 -5.78
C TRP A 50 15.26 -5.59 -5.31
N TYR A 51 14.55 -6.28 -6.21
CA TYR A 51 13.86 -7.53 -5.90
C TYR A 51 14.85 -8.62 -5.46
N ALA A 52 15.98 -8.78 -6.17
CA ALA A 52 17.07 -9.70 -5.82
C ALA A 52 17.63 -9.44 -4.42
N GLY A 53 17.83 -8.17 -4.05
CA GLY A 53 18.28 -7.78 -2.71
C GLY A 53 17.32 -8.22 -1.61
N TRP A 54 16.01 -8.01 -1.80
CA TRP A 54 15.01 -8.43 -0.81
C TRP A 54 14.83 -9.95 -0.75
N ARG A 55 14.89 -10.63 -1.90
CA ARG A 55 14.78 -12.10 -1.94
C ARG A 55 16.07 -12.84 -1.58
N GLY A 56 17.20 -12.14 -1.45
CA GLY A 56 18.47 -12.73 -1.03
C GLY A 56 19.05 -13.72 -2.04
N THR A 57 18.86 -13.46 -3.35
CA THR A 57 19.42 -14.29 -4.42
C THR A 57 19.72 -13.47 -5.66
N GLU A 58 20.78 -13.81 -6.41
CA GLU A 58 21.18 -13.11 -7.64
C GLU A 58 20.11 -13.19 -8.72
N LYS A 59 19.46 -14.35 -8.86
CA LYS A 59 18.52 -14.68 -9.94
C LYS A 59 17.16 -15.06 -9.35
N PRO A 60 16.44 -14.11 -8.74
CA PRO A 60 15.15 -14.39 -8.15
C PRO A 60 14.10 -14.68 -9.23
N LEU A 61 13.01 -15.31 -8.82
CA LEU A 61 11.78 -15.45 -9.60
C LEU A 61 10.60 -15.00 -8.75
N VAL A 62 9.57 -14.46 -9.40
CA VAL A 62 8.28 -14.15 -8.77
C VAL A 62 7.35 -15.34 -9.04
N MET A 63 7.18 -16.21 -8.05
CA MET A 63 6.45 -17.48 -8.17
C MET A 63 5.09 -17.44 -7.49
N ARG A 64 4.95 -16.69 -6.39
CA ARG A 64 3.72 -16.59 -5.60
C ARG A 64 3.36 -15.12 -5.34
N PRO A 65 3.13 -14.32 -6.40
CA PRO A 65 2.62 -12.97 -6.23
C PRO A 65 1.18 -13.00 -5.72
N LEU A 66 0.86 -12.14 -4.76
CA LEU A 66 -0.46 -12.05 -4.15
C LEU A 66 -0.94 -10.61 -4.13
N VAL A 67 -2.14 -10.37 -4.65
CA VAL A 67 -2.93 -9.18 -4.38
C VAL A 67 -3.81 -9.45 -3.17
N ALA A 68 -3.60 -8.67 -2.10
CA ALA A 68 -4.40 -8.68 -0.89
C ALA A 68 -5.26 -7.42 -0.85
N ILE A 69 -6.57 -7.57 -0.94
CA ILE A 69 -7.54 -6.48 -0.82
C ILE A 69 -8.13 -6.52 0.59
N PHE A 70 -7.95 -5.46 1.36
CA PHE A 70 -8.56 -5.30 2.67
C PHE A 70 -9.83 -4.45 2.57
N SER A 71 -10.98 -5.00 2.94
CA SER A 71 -12.26 -4.30 2.85
C SER A 71 -12.80 -3.89 4.21
N GLY A 72 -13.20 -2.62 4.34
CA GLY A 72 -13.67 -2.02 5.59
C GLY A 72 -14.77 -0.98 5.37
N ASN A 73 -15.66 -0.83 6.36
CA ASN A 73 -16.72 0.18 6.36
C ASN A 73 -16.47 1.24 7.44
N HIS A 74 -16.93 2.47 7.19
CA HIS A 74 -16.51 3.63 7.96
C HIS A 74 -17.69 4.48 8.45
N GLY A 75 -17.72 4.78 9.75
CA GLY A 75 -18.73 5.66 10.35
C GLY A 75 -18.68 7.10 9.84
N ILE A 76 -17.58 7.54 9.22
CA ILE A 76 -17.46 8.87 8.59
C ILE A 76 -18.51 9.10 7.48
N THR A 77 -19.08 8.02 6.94
CA THR A 77 -20.15 8.10 5.92
C THR A 77 -21.42 8.74 6.45
N GLU A 78 -21.64 8.76 7.78
CA GLU A 78 -22.74 9.50 8.43
C GLU A 78 -22.69 11.01 8.15
N GLU A 79 -21.50 11.56 7.90
CA GLU A 79 -21.30 12.97 7.56
C GLU A 79 -21.60 13.28 6.08
N ASN A 80 -22.12 12.29 5.34
CA ASN A 80 -22.46 12.40 3.92
C ASN A 80 -21.29 12.91 3.06
N VAL A 81 -20.10 12.31 3.24
CA VAL A 81 -18.87 12.65 2.51
C VAL A 81 -18.77 12.01 1.13
N THR A 82 -19.76 11.18 0.77
CA THR A 82 -19.83 10.43 -0.48
C THR A 82 -21.29 10.22 -0.88
N PRO A 83 -21.63 10.23 -2.19
CA PRO A 83 -22.98 9.92 -2.65
C PRO A 83 -23.33 8.43 -2.57
N LEU A 84 -22.34 7.56 -2.34
CA LEU A 84 -22.53 6.11 -2.35
C LEU A 84 -23.02 5.60 -1.00
N PRO A 85 -24.00 4.69 -0.97
CA PRO A 85 -24.40 4.04 0.27
C PRO A 85 -23.32 3.07 0.74
N GLN A 86 -23.12 2.96 2.05
CA GLN A 86 -22.12 2.06 2.65
C GLN A 86 -22.29 0.60 2.21
N SER A 87 -23.51 0.15 1.92
CA SER A 87 -23.79 -1.19 1.37
C SER A 87 -23.07 -1.50 0.06
N MET A 88 -22.56 -0.48 -0.66
CA MET A 88 -21.77 -0.70 -1.88
C MET A 88 -20.49 -1.49 -1.63
N THR A 89 -19.87 -1.36 -0.44
CA THR A 89 -18.67 -2.14 -0.09
C THR A 89 -18.94 -3.64 -0.20
N GLN A 90 -20.01 -4.13 0.43
CA GLN A 90 -20.39 -5.55 0.38
C GLN A 90 -20.72 -6.01 -1.05
N LYS A 91 -21.40 -5.17 -1.84
CA LYS A 91 -21.68 -5.47 -3.25
C LYS A 91 -20.40 -5.63 -4.08
N MET A 92 -19.39 -4.79 -3.84
CA MET A 92 -18.11 -4.88 -4.53
C MET A 92 -17.31 -6.12 -4.09
N VAL A 93 -17.35 -6.49 -2.80
CA VAL A 93 -16.77 -7.76 -2.34
C VAL A 93 -17.42 -8.97 -3.02
N GLN A 94 -18.76 -8.98 -3.15
CA GLN A 94 -19.46 -10.02 -3.91
C GLN A 94 -19.05 -10.03 -5.38
N ASN A 95 -18.85 -8.85 -5.98
CA ASN A 95 -18.37 -8.72 -7.35
C ASN A 95 -16.96 -9.34 -7.53
N PHE A 96 -16.06 -9.15 -6.55
CA PHE A 96 -14.75 -9.83 -6.54
C PHE A 96 -14.90 -11.35 -6.48
N ALA A 97 -15.79 -11.85 -5.63
CA ALA A 97 -16.01 -13.28 -5.42
C ALA A 97 -16.51 -14.01 -6.69
N VAL A 98 -17.32 -13.33 -7.51
CA VAL A 98 -17.83 -13.89 -8.78
C VAL A 98 -16.92 -13.59 -9.98
N GLY A 99 -15.77 -12.93 -9.77
CA GLY A 99 -14.81 -12.63 -10.84
C GLY A 99 -15.15 -11.42 -11.71
N GLY A 100 -16.11 -10.59 -11.29
CA GLY A 100 -16.69 -9.53 -12.13
C GLY A 100 -15.97 -8.18 -12.09
N ALA A 101 -14.94 -8.00 -11.26
CA ALA A 101 -14.26 -6.72 -11.13
C ALA A 101 -13.01 -6.60 -12.02
N ALA A 102 -12.55 -5.37 -12.22
CA ALA A 102 -11.34 -5.09 -12.98
C ALA A 102 -10.11 -5.79 -12.38
N ILE A 103 -9.99 -5.81 -11.05
CA ILE A 103 -8.88 -6.49 -10.38
C ILE A 103 -8.84 -7.99 -10.67
N ASN A 104 -9.99 -8.67 -10.79
CA ASN A 104 -10.04 -10.09 -11.16
C ASN A 104 -9.39 -10.31 -12.53
N GLN A 105 -9.75 -9.48 -13.51
CA GLN A 105 -9.25 -9.60 -14.88
C GLN A 105 -7.75 -9.28 -14.97
N ILE A 106 -7.27 -8.29 -14.22
CA ILE A 106 -5.84 -7.95 -14.15
C ILE A 106 -5.05 -9.09 -13.49
N CYS A 107 -5.57 -9.69 -12.41
CA CYS A 107 -4.93 -10.83 -11.75
C CYS A 107 -4.82 -12.04 -12.69
N ILE A 108 -5.87 -12.32 -13.48
CA ILE A 108 -5.85 -13.38 -14.51
C ILE A 108 -4.78 -13.06 -15.56
N ALA A 109 -4.75 -11.83 -16.08
CA ALA A 109 -3.82 -11.44 -17.15
C ALA A 109 -2.34 -11.59 -16.76
N TYR A 110 -2.00 -11.37 -15.49
CA TYR A 110 -0.62 -11.42 -15.00
C TYR A 110 -0.31 -12.63 -14.12
N ASP A 111 -1.24 -13.59 -14.02
CA ASP A 111 -1.10 -14.78 -13.15
C ASP A 111 -0.71 -14.38 -11.72
N LEU A 112 -1.61 -13.64 -11.07
CA LEU A 112 -1.49 -13.15 -9.71
C LEU A 112 -2.55 -13.83 -8.84
N GLY A 113 -2.15 -14.30 -7.65
CA GLY A 113 -3.11 -14.72 -6.64
C GLY A 113 -3.93 -13.51 -6.17
N LEU A 114 -5.21 -13.71 -5.90
CA LEU A 114 -6.10 -12.68 -5.35
C LEU A 114 -6.75 -13.19 -4.06
N LYS A 115 -6.60 -12.45 -2.97
CA LYS A 115 -7.29 -12.70 -1.69
C LYS A 115 -8.00 -11.43 -1.23
N ILE A 116 -9.25 -11.59 -0.82
CA ILE A 116 -10.08 -10.54 -0.27
C ILE A 116 -10.23 -10.81 1.23
N PHE A 117 -9.87 -9.82 2.04
CA PHE A 117 -9.94 -9.85 3.49
C PHE A 117 -11.09 -8.96 3.94
N ASP A 118 -12.21 -9.58 4.30
CA ASP A 118 -13.38 -8.90 4.87
C ASP A 118 -13.14 -8.58 6.35
N LEU A 119 -13.16 -7.29 6.70
CA LEU A 119 -12.91 -6.81 8.06
C LEU A 119 -14.19 -6.40 8.77
N ALA A 120 -15.15 -7.33 8.83
CA ALA A 120 -16.43 -7.18 9.52
C ALA A 120 -17.26 -6.02 8.95
N LEU A 121 -17.60 -6.11 7.66
CA LEU A 121 -18.31 -5.06 6.93
C LEU A 121 -19.66 -4.65 7.54
N GLU A 122 -20.33 -5.52 8.29
CA GLU A 122 -21.59 -5.22 8.99
C GLU A 122 -21.41 -4.21 10.12
N TYR A 123 -20.18 -4.10 10.64
CA TYR A 123 -19.85 -3.26 11.79
C TYR A 123 -18.88 -2.17 11.36
N PRO A 124 -19.34 -1.02 10.82
CA PRO A 124 -18.44 0.08 10.46
C PRO A 124 -17.60 0.53 11.66
N THR A 125 -16.45 1.16 11.38
CA THR A 125 -15.71 1.86 12.44
C THR A 125 -16.52 3.01 13.01
N MET A 126 -16.16 3.49 14.20
CA MET A 126 -16.76 4.71 14.74
C MET A 126 -16.51 5.90 13.82
N ASN A 127 -17.44 6.86 13.85
CA ASN A 127 -17.29 8.10 13.11
C ASN A 127 -16.20 8.98 13.76
N ILE A 128 -15.14 9.26 12.99
CA ILE A 128 -13.96 10.00 13.44
C ILE A 128 -14.23 11.47 13.80
N THR A 129 -15.41 12.00 13.49
CA THR A 129 -15.84 13.33 13.97
C THR A 129 -16.39 13.29 15.40
N LYS A 130 -16.68 12.10 15.93
CA LYS A 130 -17.35 11.88 17.23
C LYS A 130 -16.43 11.19 18.24
N ASP A 131 -15.69 10.16 17.81
CA ASP A 131 -14.72 9.44 18.64
C ASP A 131 -13.66 8.73 17.77
N ALA A 132 -12.68 8.08 18.40
CA ALA A 132 -11.69 7.27 17.70
C ALA A 132 -12.34 6.15 16.87
N ALA A 133 -11.90 5.97 15.62
CA ALA A 133 -12.42 4.95 14.71
C ALA A 133 -12.46 3.53 15.33
N MET A 134 -11.43 3.17 16.09
CA MET A 134 -11.30 1.88 16.76
C MET A 134 -10.79 2.04 18.19
N ASP A 135 -11.12 1.11 19.08
CA ASP A 135 -10.38 0.95 20.34
C ASP A 135 -8.98 0.36 20.08
N GLU A 136 -8.09 0.48 21.07
CA GLU A 136 -6.67 0.11 20.92
C GLU A 136 -6.47 -1.39 20.69
N ARG A 137 -7.25 -2.24 21.36
CA ARG A 137 -7.15 -3.70 21.22
C ARG A 137 -7.65 -4.14 19.85
N SER A 138 -8.77 -3.59 19.37
CA SER A 138 -9.31 -3.89 18.05
C SER A 138 -8.38 -3.44 16.93
N ALA A 139 -7.76 -2.27 17.05
CA ALA A 139 -6.79 -1.79 16.06
C ALA A 139 -5.54 -2.70 16.00
N ALA A 140 -4.98 -3.05 17.17
CA ALA A 140 -3.85 -3.98 17.25
C ALA A 140 -4.20 -5.39 16.71
N ALA A 141 -5.38 -5.92 17.06
CA ALA A 141 -5.84 -7.20 16.55
C ALA A 141 -6.04 -7.18 15.02
N THR A 142 -6.52 -6.06 14.48
CA THR A 142 -6.72 -5.89 13.04
C THR A 142 -5.38 -5.77 12.30
N MET A 143 -4.38 -5.11 12.90
CA MET A 143 -3.01 -5.16 12.38
C MET A 143 -2.47 -6.59 12.36
N ALA A 144 -2.63 -7.35 13.45
CA ALA A 144 -2.20 -8.74 13.53
C ALA A 144 -2.88 -9.60 12.45
N PHE A 145 -4.19 -9.44 12.24
CA PHE A 145 -4.92 -10.11 11.16
C PHE A 145 -4.35 -9.75 9.78
N GLY A 146 -4.02 -8.47 9.56
CA GLY A 146 -3.33 -8.03 8.34
C GLY A 146 -1.99 -8.72 8.10
N MET A 147 -1.22 -9.00 9.16
CA MET A 147 0.06 -9.72 9.06
C MET A 147 -0.12 -11.15 8.48
N GLU A 148 -1.27 -11.78 8.69
CA GLU A 148 -1.55 -13.13 8.18
C GLU A 148 -1.70 -13.15 6.65
N SER A 149 -1.82 -12.00 5.98
CA SER A 149 -2.01 -11.94 4.53
C SER A 149 -0.85 -12.55 3.74
N ILE A 150 0.37 -12.53 4.31
CA ILE A 150 1.57 -13.10 3.70
C ILE A 150 1.78 -14.59 4.03
N ALA A 151 0.89 -15.18 4.85
CA ALA A 151 0.95 -16.61 5.14
C ALA A 151 0.76 -17.43 3.85
N GLY A 152 1.55 -18.50 3.71
CA GLY A 152 1.56 -19.36 2.51
C GLY A 152 2.72 -19.10 1.54
N GLY A 153 3.69 -18.26 1.92
CA GLY A 153 4.95 -18.09 1.19
C GLY A 153 4.87 -17.14 0.00
N THR A 154 4.07 -16.06 0.13
CA THR A 154 4.05 -14.95 -0.82
C THR A 154 5.45 -14.39 -1.03
N ASP A 155 5.85 -14.17 -2.29
CA ASP A 155 7.15 -13.60 -2.65
C ASP A 155 7.06 -12.21 -3.30
N LEU A 156 5.85 -11.73 -3.56
CA LEU A 156 5.54 -10.35 -3.94
C LEU A 156 4.13 -10.03 -3.46
N LEU A 157 3.98 -9.05 -2.58
CA LEU A 157 2.69 -8.63 -2.03
C LEU A 157 2.21 -7.34 -2.68
N CYS A 158 1.01 -7.34 -3.24
CA CYS A 158 0.34 -6.16 -3.77
C CYS A 158 -0.77 -5.78 -2.80
N ILE A 159 -0.73 -4.55 -2.30
CA ILE A 159 -1.67 -4.06 -1.29
C ILE A 159 -2.78 -3.27 -1.98
N GLY A 160 -4.00 -3.75 -1.84
CA GLY A 160 -5.22 -3.07 -2.26
C GLY A 160 -6.19 -2.90 -1.10
N GLU A 161 -7.22 -2.09 -1.33
CA GLU A 161 -8.22 -1.79 -0.33
C GLU A 161 -9.57 -1.53 -0.99
N LEU A 162 -10.63 -1.57 -0.19
CA LEU A 162 -11.99 -1.26 -0.62
C LEU A 162 -12.79 -0.74 0.59
N GLY A 163 -13.40 0.43 0.47
CA GLY A 163 -14.39 0.84 1.46
C GLY A 163 -14.96 2.21 1.22
N ILE A 164 -16.28 2.33 1.23
CA ILE A 164 -16.93 3.62 1.01
C ILE A 164 -16.53 4.62 2.11
N GLY A 165 -15.97 5.77 1.72
CA GLY A 165 -15.50 6.82 2.63
C GLY A 165 -14.00 6.74 3.01
N ASN A 166 -13.29 5.70 2.58
CA ASN A 166 -11.85 5.48 2.81
C ASN A 166 -10.96 6.68 2.42
N THR A 167 -11.27 7.39 1.32
CA THR A 167 -10.46 8.53 0.88
C THR A 167 -10.54 9.71 1.86
N THR A 168 -11.63 9.84 2.62
CA THR A 168 -11.80 10.86 3.67
C THR A 168 -10.92 10.57 4.86
N ILE A 169 -10.97 9.34 5.37
CA ILE A 169 -10.12 8.93 6.50
C ILE A 169 -8.64 8.93 6.10
N ALA A 170 -8.29 8.55 4.86
CA ALA A 170 -6.93 8.65 4.34
C ALA A 170 -6.43 10.10 4.26
N SER A 171 -7.31 11.04 3.91
CA SER A 171 -7.01 12.48 3.91
C SER A 171 -6.75 12.98 5.34
N ALA A 172 -7.61 12.62 6.29
CA ALA A 172 -7.44 12.95 7.71
C ALA A 172 -6.14 12.38 8.28
N LEU A 173 -5.83 11.12 7.94
CA LEU A 173 -4.61 10.44 8.34
C LEU A 173 -3.37 11.18 7.81
N CYS A 174 -3.33 11.51 6.52
CA CYS A 174 -2.21 12.22 5.92
C CYS A 174 -2.00 13.62 6.53
N LEU A 175 -3.09 14.35 6.76
CA LEU A 175 -3.02 15.65 7.43
C LEU A 175 -2.49 15.53 8.86
N ALA A 176 -2.97 14.58 9.64
CA ALA A 176 -2.48 14.36 11.01
C ALA A 176 -0.99 13.98 11.05
N LEU A 177 -0.55 13.15 10.10
CA LEU A 177 0.84 12.72 10.00
C LEU A 177 1.75 13.88 9.54
N PHE A 178 1.41 14.60 8.48
CA PHE A 178 2.33 15.50 7.80
C PHE A 178 2.08 17.00 8.03
N GLY A 179 0.96 17.36 8.67
CA GLY A 179 0.54 18.76 8.84
C GLY A 179 0.17 19.44 7.52
N GLY A 180 -0.06 20.75 7.59
CA GLY A 180 -0.55 21.57 6.48
C GLY A 180 -2.04 21.88 6.62
N GLU A 181 -2.64 22.38 5.54
CA GLU A 181 -4.06 22.74 5.52
C GLU A 181 -4.92 21.57 5.02
N VAL A 182 -6.19 21.52 5.44
CA VAL A 182 -7.11 20.41 5.09
C VAL A 182 -7.32 20.33 3.58
N GLU A 183 -7.39 21.48 2.93
CA GLU A 183 -7.65 21.66 1.52
C GLU A 183 -6.53 21.05 0.67
N GLU A 184 -5.30 21.01 1.20
CA GLU A 184 -4.16 20.42 0.50
C GLU A 184 -4.11 18.89 0.61
N TRP A 185 -4.95 18.29 1.46
CA TRP A 185 -5.01 16.85 1.71
C TRP A 185 -6.34 16.23 1.34
N THR A 186 -7.34 17.05 1.02
CA THR A 186 -8.67 16.58 0.66
C THR A 186 -8.81 16.61 -0.86
N GLY A 187 -8.69 15.45 -1.50
CA GLY A 187 -9.00 15.26 -2.93
C GLY A 187 -10.48 15.05 -3.19
N SER A 188 -10.88 15.12 -4.46
CA SER A 188 -12.25 14.86 -4.93
C SER A 188 -12.68 13.38 -4.76
N GLY A 189 -11.79 12.47 -4.38
CA GLY A 189 -12.13 11.05 -4.22
C GLY A 189 -12.34 10.30 -5.54
N ASP A 190 -12.24 8.97 -5.46
CA ASP A 190 -12.25 8.02 -6.59
C ASP A 190 -13.42 8.19 -7.57
N MET A 191 -14.54 8.77 -7.12
CA MET A 191 -15.76 8.94 -7.90
C MET A 191 -16.23 10.40 -8.03
N GLY A 192 -15.34 11.38 -7.80
CA GLY A 192 -15.63 12.79 -8.08
C GLY A 192 -16.69 13.40 -7.17
N SER A 193 -16.46 13.34 -5.85
CA SER A 193 -17.15 14.21 -4.91
C SER A 193 -16.77 15.66 -5.21
N GLU A 194 -17.47 16.29 -6.14
CA GLU A 194 -17.41 17.72 -6.44
C GLU A 194 -18.60 18.42 -5.74
N GLY A 195 -18.47 19.72 -5.51
CA GLY A 195 -19.53 20.49 -4.85
C GLY A 195 -19.70 20.13 -3.36
N GLU A 196 -20.94 19.86 -2.93
CA GLU A 196 -21.29 19.75 -1.51
C GLU A 196 -20.58 18.59 -0.79
N PHE A 197 -20.39 17.45 -1.45
CA PHE A 197 -19.71 16.29 -0.84
C PHE A 197 -18.25 16.62 -0.49
N HIS A 198 -17.56 17.38 -1.34
CA HIS A 198 -16.20 17.84 -1.07
C HIS A 198 -16.15 18.77 0.14
N GLN A 199 -17.09 19.70 0.25
CA GLN A 199 -17.17 20.62 1.38
C GLN A 199 -17.48 19.89 2.70
N ARG A 200 -18.36 18.88 2.66
CA ARG A 200 -18.63 18.00 3.80
C ARG A 200 -17.39 17.20 4.18
N LYS A 201 -16.62 16.71 3.21
CA LYS A 201 -15.33 16.02 3.43
C LYS A 201 -14.34 16.94 4.15
N ILE A 202 -14.13 18.16 3.66
CA ILE A 202 -13.29 19.18 4.29
C ILE A 202 -13.74 19.44 5.75
N ALA A 203 -15.04 19.66 5.96
CA ALA A 203 -15.59 19.95 7.29
C ALA A 203 -15.43 18.78 8.26
N ALA A 204 -15.70 17.56 7.80
CA ALA A 204 -15.55 16.34 8.58
C ALA A 204 -14.08 16.11 8.97
N VAL A 205 -13.14 16.29 8.03
CA VAL A 205 -11.70 16.17 8.32
C VAL A 205 -11.26 17.25 9.33
N LYS A 206 -11.67 18.52 9.15
CA LYS A 206 -11.35 19.59 10.13
C LYS A 206 -11.84 19.24 11.53
N THR A 207 -13.06 18.71 11.64
CA THR A 207 -13.67 18.31 12.92
C THR A 207 -12.89 17.18 13.57
N ALA A 208 -12.60 16.10 12.82
CA ALA A 208 -11.84 14.95 13.31
C ALA A 208 -10.42 15.35 13.77
N ILE A 209 -9.75 16.21 13.00
CA ILE A 209 -8.41 16.71 13.35
C ILE A 209 -8.43 17.49 14.65
N SER A 210 -9.40 18.41 14.82
CA SER A 210 -9.57 19.18 16.05
C SER A 210 -9.78 18.28 17.27
N LEU A 211 -10.66 17.29 17.14
CA LEU A 211 -11.00 16.34 18.20
C LEU A 211 -9.79 15.50 18.66
N HIS A 212 -8.95 15.06 17.71
CA HIS A 212 -7.89 14.09 17.99
C HIS A 212 -6.48 14.68 18.12
N LYS A 213 -6.31 16.00 17.88
CA LYS A 213 -5.01 16.69 17.81
C LYS A 213 -4.03 16.35 18.94
N LYS A 214 -4.53 16.16 20.17
CA LYS A 214 -3.71 15.84 21.35
C LYS A 214 -2.95 14.49 21.25
N HIS A 215 -3.34 13.62 20.31
CA HIS A 215 -2.77 12.29 20.12
C HIS A 215 -1.79 12.19 18.94
N PHE A 216 -1.52 13.28 18.22
CA PHE A 216 -0.75 13.22 16.96
C PHE A 216 0.76 12.97 17.12
N LYS A 217 1.24 12.75 18.36
CA LYS A 217 2.64 12.39 18.60
C LYS A 217 2.94 10.93 18.25
N ASP A 218 1.93 10.06 18.24
CA ASP A 218 2.09 8.64 17.97
C ASP A 218 1.35 8.25 16.68
N PRO A 219 2.06 7.81 15.62
CA PRO A 219 1.44 7.40 14.37
C PRO A 219 0.43 6.24 14.51
N PHE A 220 0.62 5.32 15.45
CA PHE A 220 -0.37 4.25 15.67
C PHE A 220 -1.63 4.79 16.35
N GLU A 221 -1.52 5.77 17.24
CA GLU A 221 -2.70 6.47 17.77
C GLU A 221 -3.41 7.29 16.68
N ILE A 222 -2.66 7.92 15.77
CA ILE A 222 -3.25 8.59 14.60
C ILE A 222 -4.04 7.58 13.76
N MET A 223 -3.44 6.44 13.42
CA MET A 223 -4.09 5.36 12.66
C MET A 223 -5.35 4.84 13.35
N ARG A 224 -5.26 4.55 14.65
CA ARG A 224 -6.39 4.05 15.43
C ARG A 224 -7.57 5.03 15.46
N ARG A 225 -7.27 6.33 15.53
CA ARG A 225 -8.29 7.37 15.70
C ARG A 225 -8.88 7.84 14.39
N LEU A 226 -8.05 8.01 13.37
CA LEU A 226 -8.42 8.64 12.10
C LEU A 226 -8.44 7.69 10.91
N GLY A 227 -8.03 6.43 11.09
CA GLY A 227 -8.02 5.42 10.03
C GLY A 227 -9.29 4.56 10.02
N GLY A 228 -9.14 3.37 9.43
CA GLY A 228 -10.17 2.33 9.36
C GLY A 228 -9.54 0.95 9.57
N ARG A 229 -10.38 -0.10 9.55
CA ARG A 229 -9.88 -1.47 9.76
C ARG A 229 -8.97 -1.90 8.61
N GLU A 230 -9.35 -1.59 7.38
CA GLU A 230 -8.57 -1.79 6.17
C GLU A 230 -7.21 -1.11 6.22
N ILE A 231 -7.13 0.14 6.70
CA ILE A 231 -5.85 0.81 6.93
C ILE A 231 -5.01 0.07 7.99
N ALA A 232 -5.60 -0.32 9.12
CA ALA A 232 -4.87 -1.06 10.16
C ALA A 232 -4.36 -2.41 9.66
N ALA A 233 -5.17 -3.15 8.91
CA ALA A 233 -4.76 -4.41 8.31
C ALA A 233 -3.65 -4.23 7.27
N MET A 234 -3.73 -3.21 6.41
CA MET A 234 -2.66 -2.87 5.47
C MET A 234 -1.34 -2.53 6.17
N VAL A 235 -1.39 -1.76 7.27
CA VAL A 235 -0.21 -1.46 8.09
C VAL A 235 0.43 -2.75 8.63
N GLY A 236 -0.39 -3.67 9.15
CA GLY A 236 0.07 -4.99 9.58
C GLY A 236 0.70 -5.80 8.45
N ALA A 237 0.04 -5.88 7.30
CA ALA A 237 0.50 -6.62 6.13
C ALA A 237 1.85 -6.11 5.61
N ILE A 238 2.03 -4.79 5.51
CA ILE A 238 3.29 -4.16 5.09
C ILE A 238 4.40 -4.43 6.11
N LEU A 239 4.08 -4.37 7.41
CA LEU A 239 5.05 -4.65 8.46
C LEU A 239 5.50 -6.12 8.44
N ALA A 240 4.56 -7.06 8.30
CA ALA A 240 4.87 -8.49 8.19
C ALA A 240 5.71 -8.78 6.94
N ALA A 241 5.34 -8.21 5.79
CA ALA A 241 6.12 -8.33 4.56
C ALA A 241 7.55 -7.83 4.76
N ARG A 242 7.75 -6.72 5.49
CA ARG A 242 9.09 -6.26 5.86
C ARG A 242 9.85 -7.29 6.68
N MET A 243 9.22 -7.87 7.71
CA MET A 243 9.87 -8.85 8.57
C MET A 243 10.33 -10.09 7.80
N GLU A 244 9.54 -10.52 6.81
CA GLU A 244 9.82 -11.68 5.95
C GLU A 244 10.61 -11.33 4.67
N LYS A 245 11.11 -10.09 4.55
CA LYS A 245 11.80 -9.57 3.36
C LYS A 245 11.02 -9.84 2.06
N VAL A 246 9.70 -9.75 2.12
CA VAL A 246 8.79 -9.85 0.98
C VAL A 246 8.63 -8.46 0.37
N PRO A 247 9.00 -8.26 -0.91
CA PRO A 247 8.74 -7.02 -1.62
C PRO A 247 7.25 -6.68 -1.68
N VAL A 248 6.92 -5.39 -1.52
CA VAL A 248 5.55 -4.87 -1.52
C VAL A 248 5.34 -3.90 -2.68
N ILE A 249 4.16 -3.92 -3.28
CA ILE A 249 3.67 -2.89 -4.20
C ILE A 249 2.41 -2.26 -3.59
N LEU A 250 2.49 -0.97 -3.30
CA LEU A 250 1.36 -0.17 -2.83
C LEU A 250 0.53 0.28 -4.03
N ASP A 251 -0.79 0.20 -3.93
CA ASP A 251 -1.69 0.57 -5.03
C ASP A 251 -1.80 2.10 -5.23
N GLY A 252 -2.88 2.69 -4.75
CA GLY A 252 -3.18 4.10 -4.89
C GLY A 252 -3.02 4.89 -3.60
N PHE A 253 -3.82 5.95 -3.48
CA PHE A 253 -3.73 6.93 -2.39
C PHE A 253 -3.95 6.30 -1.01
N VAL A 254 -5.01 5.50 -0.83
CA VAL A 254 -5.37 4.95 0.49
C VAL A 254 -4.33 3.94 0.97
N ALA A 255 -3.89 3.01 0.10
CA ALA A 255 -2.82 2.06 0.42
C ALA A 255 -1.51 2.78 0.80
N THR A 256 -1.19 3.88 0.10
CA THR A 256 -0.02 4.70 0.40
C THR A 256 -0.18 5.48 1.71
N ALA A 257 -1.40 5.92 2.04
CA ALA A 257 -1.70 6.57 3.32
C ALA A 257 -1.52 5.60 4.51
N ALA A 258 -1.94 4.34 4.36
CA ALA A 258 -1.64 3.30 5.34
C ALA A 258 -0.13 3.10 5.51
N ALA A 259 0.61 2.95 4.41
CA ALA A 259 2.07 2.84 4.45
C ALA A 259 2.76 4.05 5.11
N ALA A 260 2.18 5.25 4.98
CA ALA A 260 2.70 6.47 5.57
C ALA A 260 2.69 6.46 7.11
N VAL A 261 1.81 5.67 7.75
CA VAL A 261 1.84 5.44 9.20
C VAL A 261 3.19 4.84 9.61
N LEU A 262 3.60 3.76 8.94
CA LEU A 262 4.89 3.10 9.20
C LEU A 262 6.07 4.01 8.86
N TYR A 263 6.00 4.72 7.74
CA TYR A 263 7.03 5.68 7.33
C TYR A 263 7.27 6.75 8.41
N LYS A 264 6.19 7.23 9.04
CA LYS A 264 6.30 8.24 10.10
C LYS A 264 6.92 7.75 11.39
N ILE A 265 6.82 6.46 11.67
CA ILE A 265 7.53 5.85 12.80
C ILE A 265 9.00 5.66 12.43
N ASN A 266 9.26 5.08 11.25
CA ASN A 266 10.61 4.83 10.76
C ASN A 266 10.61 4.85 9.22
N PRO A 267 11.28 5.82 8.57
CA PRO A 267 11.28 5.93 7.10
C PRO A 267 11.75 4.69 6.35
N ARG A 268 12.65 3.89 6.95
CA ARG A 268 13.21 2.66 6.36
C ARG A 268 12.21 1.52 6.24
N THR A 269 11.06 1.61 6.91
CA THR A 269 9.97 0.62 6.80
C THR A 269 9.58 0.37 5.36
N LEU A 270 9.61 1.42 4.52
CA LEU A 270 9.19 1.34 3.13
C LEU A 270 10.32 0.99 2.15
N ASP A 271 11.55 0.67 2.57
CA ASP A 271 12.63 0.35 1.59
C ASP A 271 12.30 -0.91 0.75
N HIS A 272 11.42 -1.77 1.28
CA HIS A 272 10.93 -2.98 0.61
C HIS A 272 9.64 -2.75 -0.20
N ALA A 273 9.17 -1.51 -0.30
CA ALA A 273 7.94 -1.15 -0.99
C ALA A 273 8.21 -0.30 -2.24
N LEU A 274 7.51 -0.63 -3.33
CA LEU A 274 7.32 0.22 -4.50
C LEU A 274 5.90 0.78 -4.49
N VAL A 275 5.68 1.85 -5.25
CA VAL A 275 4.33 2.38 -5.52
C VAL A 275 3.96 1.97 -6.93
N GLY A 276 2.84 1.27 -7.07
CA GLY A 276 2.37 0.73 -8.33
C GLY A 276 1.98 1.83 -9.30
N HIS A 277 1.06 2.71 -8.89
CA HIS A 277 0.67 3.84 -9.73
C HIS A 277 0.45 5.12 -8.93
N VAL A 278 0.50 6.26 -9.62
CA VAL A 278 -0.08 7.49 -9.09
C VAL A 278 -1.56 7.54 -9.43
N SER A 279 -2.40 7.44 -8.41
CA SER A 279 -3.82 7.78 -8.50
C SER A 279 -4.05 9.20 -9.04
N SER A 280 -5.11 9.40 -9.82
CA SER A 280 -5.57 10.73 -10.26
C SER A 280 -6.17 11.59 -9.13
N GLU A 281 -6.24 11.06 -7.90
CA GLU A 281 -6.38 11.87 -6.69
C GLU A 281 -5.26 12.90 -6.61
N SER A 282 -5.61 14.19 -6.64
CA SER A 282 -4.66 15.31 -6.64
C SER A 282 -3.65 15.26 -5.49
N VAL A 283 -4.08 14.72 -4.36
CA VAL A 283 -3.32 14.63 -3.11
C VAL A 283 -2.29 13.50 -3.11
N HIS A 284 -2.41 12.52 -4.00
CA HIS A 284 -1.52 11.36 -3.99
C HIS A 284 -0.08 11.73 -4.37
N ARG A 285 0.12 12.59 -5.39
CA ARG A 285 1.47 13.08 -5.74
C ARG A 285 2.14 13.80 -4.58
N LYS A 286 1.38 14.56 -3.79
CA LYS A 286 1.90 15.23 -2.59
C LYS A 286 2.36 14.21 -1.56
N LEU A 287 1.56 13.17 -1.30
CA LEU A 287 1.92 12.10 -0.38
C LEU A 287 3.20 11.38 -0.83
N LEU A 288 3.29 11.01 -2.11
CA LEU A 288 4.46 10.37 -2.72
C LEU A 288 5.74 11.19 -2.52
N LYS A 289 5.65 12.51 -2.73
CA LYS A 289 6.75 13.43 -2.45
C LYS A 289 7.15 13.46 -0.97
N LYS A 290 6.18 13.42 -0.04
CA LYS A 290 6.45 13.41 1.42
C LYS A 290 7.13 12.13 1.90
N ILE A 291 6.84 10.99 1.26
CA ILE A 291 7.45 9.69 1.60
C ILE A 291 8.66 9.33 0.73
N GLY A 292 9.05 10.20 -0.20
CA GLY A 292 10.20 10.00 -1.09
C GLY A 292 10.05 8.80 -2.03
N LYS A 293 8.84 8.55 -2.54
CA LYS A 293 8.55 7.45 -3.46
C LYS A 293 8.13 7.95 -4.82
N GLU A 294 8.56 7.25 -5.85
CA GLU A 294 8.12 7.46 -7.23
C GLU A 294 7.24 6.29 -7.68
N PRO A 295 6.10 6.56 -8.34
CA PRO A 295 5.24 5.50 -8.87
C PRO A 295 5.90 4.81 -10.07
N LEU A 296 5.51 3.57 -10.34
CA LEU A 296 5.87 2.87 -11.57
C LEU A 296 5.00 3.31 -12.76
N LEU A 297 3.74 3.63 -12.50
CA LEU A 297 2.73 3.91 -13.50
C LEU A 297 2.03 5.25 -13.25
N ASP A 298 1.69 5.95 -14.33
CA ASP A 298 0.87 7.16 -14.32
C ASP A 298 -0.20 7.03 -15.41
N LEU A 299 -1.28 6.33 -15.06
CA LEU A 299 -2.34 5.92 -15.99
C LEU A 299 -3.64 6.72 -15.81
N GLY A 300 -3.64 7.75 -14.95
CA GLY A 300 -4.85 8.51 -14.61
C GLY A 300 -5.92 7.69 -13.84
N MET A 301 -5.57 6.50 -13.36
CA MET A 301 -6.48 5.62 -12.62
C MET A 301 -6.82 6.15 -11.23
N ARG A 302 -8.01 5.84 -10.74
CA ARG A 302 -8.48 6.14 -9.37
C ARG A 302 -9.53 5.13 -8.89
N LEU A 303 -9.41 3.88 -9.32
CA LEU A 303 -10.36 2.85 -8.93
C LEU A 303 -10.05 2.30 -7.53
N GLY A 304 -8.77 2.23 -7.16
CA GLY A 304 -8.33 1.50 -5.97
C GLY A 304 -8.34 -0.01 -6.22
N GLU A 305 -8.77 -0.78 -5.22
CA GLU A 305 -8.95 -2.24 -5.29
C GLU A 305 -7.66 -3.03 -5.55
N GLY A 306 -6.48 -2.40 -5.48
CA GLY A 306 -5.21 -3.07 -5.80
C GLY A 306 -4.88 -3.09 -7.30
N THR A 307 -5.66 -2.40 -8.14
CA THR A 307 -5.55 -2.50 -9.60
C THR A 307 -4.24 -1.95 -10.17
N GLY A 308 -3.78 -0.81 -9.69
CA GLY A 308 -2.48 -0.24 -10.06
C GLY A 308 -1.31 -1.04 -9.49
N ALA A 309 -1.44 -1.58 -8.27
CA ALA A 309 -0.44 -2.50 -7.72
C ALA A 309 -0.32 -3.79 -8.55
N ALA A 310 -1.43 -4.38 -8.98
CA ALA A 310 -1.46 -5.58 -9.80
C ALA A 310 -0.86 -5.35 -11.21
N LEU A 311 -1.16 -4.22 -11.86
CA LEU A 311 -0.52 -3.84 -13.13
C LEU A 311 0.99 -3.69 -12.97
N ALA A 312 1.42 -3.00 -11.90
CA ALA A 312 2.83 -2.85 -11.58
C ALA A 312 3.51 -4.18 -11.24
N ALA A 313 2.80 -5.14 -10.64
CA ALA A 313 3.31 -6.49 -10.42
C ALA A 313 3.68 -7.18 -11.73
N GLY A 314 2.89 -6.99 -12.79
CA GLY A 314 3.23 -7.47 -14.14
C GLY A 314 4.58 -6.91 -14.63
N ILE A 315 4.85 -5.62 -14.39
CA ILE A 315 6.13 -4.97 -14.72
C ILE A 315 7.27 -5.56 -13.87
N VAL A 316 7.04 -5.77 -12.58
CA VAL A 316 8.04 -6.39 -11.69
C VAL A 316 8.34 -7.83 -12.12
N LYS A 317 7.31 -8.63 -12.47
CA LYS A 317 7.49 -9.99 -13.02
C LYS A 317 8.34 -9.95 -14.29
N ALA A 318 8.03 -9.05 -15.22
CA ALA A 318 8.79 -8.87 -16.45
C ALA A 318 10.25 -8.46 -16.19
N ALA A 319 10.49 -7.50 -15.28
CA ALA A 319 11.82 -7.05 -14.89
C ALA A 319 12.67 -8.19 -14.32
N VAL A 320 12.10 -8.94 -13.37
CA VAL A 320 12.76 -10.07 -12.71
C VAL A 320 13.04 -11.20 -13.71
N LEU A 321 12.08 -11.51 -14.57
CA LEU A 321 12.25 -12.57 -15.57
C LEU A 321 13.29 -12.19 -16.63
N ALA A 322 13.27 -10.95 -17.12
CA ALA A 322 14.30 -10.45 -18.05
C ALA A 322 15.69 -10.53 -17.42
N HIS A 323 15.85 -10.09 -16.18
CA HIS A 323 17.11 -10.21 -15.45
C HIS A 323 17.57 -11.67 -15.29
N THR A 324 16.67 -12.57 -14.93
CA THR A 324 17.02 -13.97 -14.66
C THR A 324 17.27 -14.78 -15.93
N GLN A 325 16.53 -14.53 -17.01
CA GLN A 325 16.52 -15.38 -18.22
C GLN A 325 17.25 -14.80 -19.42
N MET A 326 17.54 -13.49 -19.48
CA MET A 326 18.35 -12.96 -20.57
C MET A 326 19.75 -13.61 -20.57
N ALA A 327 20.24 -13.88 -21.77
CA ALA A 327 21.60 -14.33 -21.98
C ALA A 327 22.59 -13.29 -21.45
N VAL A 328 23.74 -13.78 -21.00
CA VAL A 328 24.87 -12.92 -20.67
C VAL A 328 25.87 -13.00 -21.81
N VAL A 329 26.55 -11.89 -22.09
CA VAL A 329 27.71 -11.88 -22.97
C VAL A 329 28.80 -12.66 -22.25
N GLU A 330 29.07 -13.89 -22.70
CA GLU A 330 30.33 -14.54 -22.36
C GLU A 330 31.44 -13.73 -23.01
N LYS A 331 32.57 -13.56 -22.31
CA LYS A 331 33.75 -12.89 -22.88
C LYS A 331 34.29 -13.76 -24.02
N GLU A 332 33.65 -13.75 -25.19
CA GLU A 332 34.27 -14.10 -26.46
C GLU A 332 34.80 -12.82 -27.09
N GLY A 333 36.05 -12.89 -27.53
CA GLY A 333 36.89 -11.73 -27.81
C GLY A 333 36.31 -10.78 -28.85
N SER A 334 36.58 -9.48 -28.63
CA SER A 334 36.74 -8.44 -29.65
C SER A 334 35.86 -8.60 -30.89
N ILE A 335 34.68 -7.97 -30.88
CA ILE A 335 34.12 -7.49 -32.15
C ILE A 335 34.69 -6.08 -32.33
N ALA A 336 35.65 -6.01 -33.25
CA ALA A 336 36.29 -4.80 -33.75
C ALA A 336 35.31 -3.90 -34.51
#